data_AF-A0A970ZPK7-F1
#
_entry.id   AF-A0A970ZPK7-F1
#
_cell.length_a   1.000
_cell.length_b   1.000
_cell.length_c   1.000
_cell.angle_alpha   90.00
_cell.angle_beta   90.00
_cell.angle_gamma   90.00
#
_symmetry.space_group_name_H-M   'P 1'
#
loop_
_entity.id
_entity.type
_entity.pdbx_description
1 polymer ?
#
loop_
_entity_poly.entity_id
_entity_poly.type
_entity_poly.pdbx_seq_one_letter_code
_entity_poly.pdbx_strand_id
1 'polypeptide(L)'
;MSFQPSPDQSPLDAPPFTGDSAVLIVDEDPAFQLGLKTFLREYVGFEKVFIARGGQEALDFLRAEPSIDIVSVDYRMPEMSGIELIRALGDLVERPIAVMMITGYPSEELEAEFHSLASRNLLASHFISKPVQFEKLEHLVLEAREEVLEARQRALAAEEEESALLPESSATPDLLLNKLDQHAARLDGLEGELKKQRGKWRSDFWKIAFVLFAFWLASQFGLLQKIEPHWSQLKETIRESVTSLSRSIRPDSVVPAETGPDSTAPVTPAPETPGNRGAGPF
;
A
#
# COMPACT_ATOMS: atom_id res chain seq x y z
N MET A 1 16.44 22.31 24.36
CA MET A 1 16.93 21.38 25.40
C MET A 1 17.13 20.05 24.70
N SER A 2 18.37 19.59 24.58
CA SER A 2 18.72 18.32 23.92
C SER A 2 18.35 17.16 24.84
N PHE A 3 17.44 16.30 24.40
CA PHE A 3 17.15 15.02 25.05
C PHE A 3 18.36 14.11 24.83
N GLN A 4 19.09 13.78 25.90
CA GLN A 4 20.07 12.70 25.88
C GLN A 4 19.43 11.48 26.51
N PRO A 5 19.19 10.39 25.76
CA PRO A 5 18.68 9.17 26.35
C PRO A 5 19.72 8.61 27.34
N SER A 6 19.25 8.21 28.52
CA SER A 6 20.06 7.60 29.56
C SER A 6 20.65 6.27 29.07
N PRO A 7 21.92 5.96 29.37
CA PRO A 7 22.64 4.78 28.84
C PRO A 7 22.16 3.42 29.37
N ASP A 8 21.07 3.39 30.13
CA ASP A 8 20.55 2.20 30.84
C ASP A 8 19.11 1.83 30.42
N GLN A 9 18.59 2.42 29.35
CA GLN A 9 17.33 1.99 28.74
C GLN A 9 17.64 1.20 27.47
N SER A 10 17.42 -0.11 27.52
CA SER A 10 17.34 -0.91 26.30
C SER A 10 16.19 -0.33 25.45
N PRO A 11 16.39 -0.06 24.16
CA PRO A 11 15.32 0.40 23.27
C PRO A 11 14.10 -0.56 23.26
N LEU A 12 14.32 -1.82 23.65
CA LEU A 12 13.29 -2.85 23.83
C LEU A 12 12.32 -2.59 25.00
N ASP A 13 12.64 -1.68 25.92
CA ASP A 13 11.78 -1.28 27.05
C ASP A 13 10.97 0.00 26.76
N ALA A 14 11.08 0.56 25.55
CA ALA A 14 10.22 1.65 25.12
C ALA A 14 8.76 1.17 25.07
N PRO A 15 7.77 1.99 25.53
CA PRO A 15 6.37 1.63 25.38
C PRO A 15 6.08 1.37 23.89
N PRO A 16 5.29 0.33 23.56
CA PRO A 16 4.94 0.03 22.18
C PRO A 16 4.38 1.28 21.49
N PHE A 17 4.70 1.46 20.20
CA PHE A 17 4.26 2.60 19.40
C PHE A 17 2.74 2.67 19.40
N THR A 18 2.20 3.52 20.27
CA THR A 18 0.76 3.78 20.33
C THR A 18 0.47 4.96 19.40
N GLY A 19 0.04 4.66 18.18
CA GLY A 19 -0.41 5.65 17.21
C GLY A 19 -0.62 5.09 15.81
N ASP A 20 -1.53 5.70 15.05
CA ASP A 20 -1.81 5.44 13.64
C ASP A 20 -0.64 5.82 12.70
N SER A 21 0.62 5.66 13.13
CA SER A 21 1.78 5.97 12.30
C SER A 21 2.24 4.71 11.57
N ALA A 22 2.27 4.76 10.25
CA ALA A 22 2.65 3.65 9.40
C ALA A 22 3.89 3.95 8.56
N VAL A 23 4.64 2.88 8.25
CA VAL A 23 5.80 2.94 7.35
C VAL A 23 5.45 2.27 6.03
N LEU A 24 5.80 2.91 4.92
CA LEU A 24 5.81 2.31 3.58
C LEU A 24 7.25 2.01 3.15
N ILE A 25 7.53 0.76 2.81
CA ILE A 25 8.81 0.32 2.24
C ILE A 25 8.64 0.23 0.73
N VAL A 26 9.48 0.93 -0.02
CA VAL A 26 9.50 0.94 -1.49
C VAL A 26 10.87 0.46 -1.96
N ASP A 27 10.93 -0.80 -2.37
CA ASP A 27 12.16 -1.47 -2.81
C ASP A 27 11.77 -2.59 -3.78
N GLU A 28 12.68 -3.07 -4.62
CA GLU A 28 12.41 -4.23 -5.47
C GLU A 28 12.89 -5.55 -4.88
N ASP A 29 13.82 -5.52 -3.94
CA ASP A 29 14.41 -6.70 -3.32
C ASP A 29 13.47 -7.28 -2.25
N PRO A 30 12.82 -8.43 -2.50
CA PRO A 30 11.85 -9.00 -1.56
C PRO A 30 12.51 -9.43 -0.24
N ALA A 31 13.80 -9.78 -0.24
CA ALA A 31 14.53 -10.15 0.96
C ALA A 31 14.78 -8.91 1.83
N PHE A 32 15.17 -7.79 1.21
CA PHE A 32 15.32 -6.52 1.91
C PHE A 32 13.99 -6.02 2.48
N GLN A 33 12.92 -6.05 1.67
CA GLN A 33 11.56 -5.69 2.10
C GLN A 33 11.12 -6.49 3.32
N LEU A 34 11.30 -7.82 3.29
CA LEU A 34 10.91 -8.69 4.40
C LEU A 34 11.74 -8.42 5.65
N GLY A 35 13.07 -8.31 5.50
CA GLY A 35 13.98 -8.02 6.61
C GLY A 35 13.66 -6.69 7.29
N LEU A 36 13.48 -5.63 6.49
CA LEU A 36 13.12 -4.32 7.00
C LEU A 36 11.73 -4.31 7.65
N LYS A 37 10.75 -4.99 7.05
CA LYS A 37 9.40 -5.11 7.64
C LYS A 37 9.43 -5.83 8.98
N THR A 38 10.14 -6.96 9.07
CA THR A 38 10.31 -7.69 10.33
C THR A 38 10.98 -6.82 11.38
N PHE A 39 12.06 -6.13 11.02
CA PHE A 39 12.74 -5.19 11.91
C PHE A 39 11.80 -4.10 12.44
N LEU A 40 11.09 -3.39 11.55
CA LEU A 40 10.18 -2.31 11.94
C LEU A 40 9.02 -2.78 12.82
N ARG A 41 8.48 -3.99 12.59
CA ARG A 41 7.35 -4.50 13.37
C ARG A 41 7.74 -5.13 14.69
N GLU A 42 8.80 -5.95 14.69
CA GLU A 42 9.15 -6.80 15.84
C GLU A 42 10.14 -6.13 16.79
N TYR A 43 11.00 -5.24 16.29
CA TYR A 43 12.05 -4.60 17.08
C TYR A 43 11.71 -3.14 17.36
N VAL A 44 11.31 -2.39 16.33
CA VAL A 44 10.92 -0.99 16.52
C VAL A 44 9.49 -0.91 17.06
N GLY A 45 8.56 -1.72 16.57
CA GLY A 45 7.20 -1.81 17.10
C GLY A 45 6.13 -1.07 16.31
N PHE A 46 6.37 -0.76 15.03
CA PHE A 46 5.31 -0.25 14.14
C PHE A 46 4.22 -1.29 13.92
N GLU A 47 2.96 -0.94 14.18
CA GLU A 47 1.83 -1.84 13.95
C GLU A 47 1.56 -2.05 12.44
N LYS A 48 1.65 -0.97 11.66
CA LYS A 48 1.35 -0.93 10.22
C LYS A 48 2.64 -0.70 9.42
N VAL A 49 3.01 -1.72 8.65
CA VAL A 49 4.14 -1.66 7.71
C VAL A 49 3.72 -2.22 6.35
N PHE A 50 3.70 -1.32 5.37
CA PHE A 50 3.31 -1.59 3.98
C PHE A 50 4.54 -1.80 3.11
N ILE A 51 4.36 -2.52 2.01
CA ILE A 51 5.41 -2.81 1.03
C ILE A 51 4.86 -2.44 -0.34
N ALA A 52 5.63 -1.69 -1.10
CA ALA A 52 5.46 -1.46 -2.52
C ALA A 52 6.71 -1.93 -3.27
N ARG A 53 6.53 -2.51 -4.45
CA ARG A 53 7.60 -3.03 -5.31
C ARG A 53 8.12 -2.00 -6.30
N GLY A 54 7.59 -0.78 -6.28
CA GLY A 54 7.98 0.28 -7.20
C GLY A 54 7.18 1.55 -6.97
N GLY A 55 7.54 2.61 -7.71
CA GLY A 55 7.00 3.95 -7.49
C GLY A 55 5.48 4.06 -7.70
N GLN A 56 4.93 3.43 -8.73
CA GLN A 56 3.49 3.50 -8.98
C GLN A 56 2.66 2.85 -7.87
N GLU A 57 3.05 1.66 -7.41
CA GLU A 57 2.40 0.98 -6.29
C GLU A 57 2.52 1.81 -5.00
N ALA A 58 3.67 2.46 -4.78
CA ALA A 58 3.86 3.34 -3.64
C ALA A 58 2.90 4.55 -3.65
N LEU A 59 2.71 5.19 -4.81
CA LEU A 59 1.73 6.27 -4.98
C LEU A 59 0.30 5.78 -4.70
N ASP A 60 -0.05 4.57 -5.12
CA ASP A 60 -1.38 4.00 -4.87
C ASP A 60 -1.61 3.71 -3.38
N PHE A 61 -0.60 3.18 -2.68
CA PHE A 61 -0.65 3.03 -1.21
C PHE A 61 -0.80 4.36 -0.50
N LEU A 62 -0.02 5.39 -0.87
CA LEU A 62 -0.08 6.70 -0.22
C LEU A 62 -1.41 7.43 -0.43
N ARG A 63 -2.09 7.17 -1.55
CA ARG A 63 -3.48 7.65 -1.77
C ARG A 63 -4.49 6.90 -0.92
N ALA A 64 -4.32 5.58 -0.78
CA ALA A 64 -5.28 4.72 -0.09
C ALA A 64 -5.13 4.75 1.43
N GLU A 65 -3.93 5.06 1.94
CA GLU A 65 -3.60 4.93 3.35
C GLU A 65 -3.07 6.25 3.95
N PRO A 66 -3.98 7.07 4.52
CA PRO A 66 -3.64 8.30 5.20
C PRO A 66 -2.78 8.14 6.48
N SER A 67 -2.55 6.91 6.96
CA SER A 67 -1.68 6.67 8.13
C SER A 67 -0.18 6.57 7.80
N ILE A 68 0.20 6.52 6.51
CA ILE A 68 1.62 6.43 6.14
C ILE A 68 2.30 7.77 6.42
N ASP A 69 3.20 7.75 7.38
CA ASP A 69 3.93 8.92 7.87
C ASP A 69 5.40 8.88 7.46
N ILE A 70 5.92 7.69 7.22
CA ILE A 70 7.31 7.45 6.84
C ILE A 70 7.34 6.61 5.57
N VAL A 71 8.13 7.05 4.60
CA VAL A 71 8.39 6.33 3.35
C VAL A 71 9.89 6.00 3.28
N SER A 72 10.22 4.72 3.34
CA SER A 72 11.55 4.22 3.00
C SER A 72 11.58 3.89 1.51
N VAL A 73 12.52 4.44 0.75
CA VAL A 73 12.56 4.31 -0.72
C VAL A 73 13.97 3.98 -1.23
N ASP A 74 14.09 2.99 -2.12
CA ASP A 74 15.30 2.78 -2.90
C ASP A 74 15.42 3.80 -4.04
N TYR A 75 16.63 4.22 -4.34
CA TYR A 75 16.90 5.07 -5.50
C TYR A 75 16.67 4.33 -6.81
N ARG A 76 17.21 3.10 -6.93
CA ARG A 76 17.18 2.35 -8.19
C ARG A 76 15.98 1.42 -8.24
N MET A 77 14.96 1.87 -8.95
CA MET A 77 13.76 1.09 -9.26
C MET A 77 13.44 1.23 -10.77
N PRO A 78 12.89 0.19 -11.42
CA PRO A 78 12.36 0.22 -12.77
C PRO A 78 11.17 1.16 -12.87
N GLU A 79 10.99 1.68 -14.09
CA GLU A 79 9.90 2.57 -14.49
C GLU A 79 9.93 3.96 -13.82
N MET A 80 10.13 4.04 -12.51
CA MET A 80 10.19 5.25 -11.72
C MET A 80 11.29 5.14 -10.66
N SER A 81 12.30 6.00 -10.74
CA SER A 81 13.36 6.10 -9.73
C SER A 81 12.84 6.65 -8.39
N GLY A 82 13.59 6.43 -7.31
CA GLY A 82 13.25 6.99 -6.00
C GLY A 82 13.11 8.51 -6.01
N ILE A 83 13.96 9.22 -6.76
CA ILE A 83 13.89 10.68 -6.90
C ILE A 83 12.61 11.12 -7.64
N GLU A 84 12.23 10.42 -8.71
CA GLU A 84 10.98 10.69 -9.42
C GLU A 84 9.75 10.44 -8.54
N LEU A 85 9.76 9.36 -7.74
CA LEU A 85 8.74 9.11 -6.74
C LEU A 85 8.65 10.28 -5.74
N ILE A 86 9.76 10.69 -5.14
CA ILE A 86 9.79 11.78 -4.15
C ILE A 86 9.27 13.09 -4.74
N ARG A 87 9.63 13.42 -5.98
CA ARG A 87 9.06 14.57 -6.70
C ARG A 87 7.54 14.46 -6.82
N ALA A 88 7.03 13.30 -7.22
CA ALA A 88 5.59 13.07 -7.31
C ALA A 88 4.89 13.14 -5.94
N LEU A 89 5.59 12.77 -4.86
CA LEU A 89 5.06 12.91 -3.50
C LEU A 89 4.91 14.36 -3.06
N GLY A 90 5.80 15.25 -3.49
CA GLY A 90 5.74 16.68 -3.15
C GLY A 90 4.40 17.33 -3.53
N ASP A 91 3.81 16.91 -4.64
CA ASP A 91 2.50 17.39 -5.11
C ASP A 91 1.31 16.59 -4.54
N LEU A 92 1.56 15.35 -4.11
CA LEU A 92 0.51 14.43 -3.65
C LEU A 92 0.17 14.64 -2.16
N VAL A 93 1.17 14.93 -1.33
CA VAL A 93 1.01 14.88 0.14
C VAL A 93 0.56 16.22 0.71
N GLU A 94 -0.65 16.22 1.27
CA GLU A 94 -1.24 17.40 1.94
C GLU A 94 -0.83 17.50 3.42
N ARG A 95 -0.17 16.47 3.97
CA ARG A 95 0.29 16.39 5.35
C ARG A 95 1.79 16.07 5.42
N PRO A 96 2.48 16.48 6.51
CA PRO A 96 3.88 16.11 6.71
C PRO A 96 4.08 14.60 6.67
N ILE A 97 5.02 14.18 5.83
CA ILE A 97 5.58 12.83 5.77
C ILE A 97 7.11 12.93 5.76
N ALA A 98 7.77 11.96 6.38
CA ALA A 98 9.21 11.78 6.27
C ALA A 98 9.54 10.78 5.17
N VAL A 99 10.54 11.12 4.37
CA VAL A 99 11.13 10.21 3.38
C VAL A 99 12.54 9.86 3.83
N MET A 100 12.85 8.58 3.82
CA MET A 100 14.18 8.03 4.05
C MET A 100 14.63 7.32 2.77
N MET A 101 15.73 7.77 2.17
CA MET A 101 16.31 7.07 1.03
C MET A 101 17.29 6.00 1.51
N ILE A 102 17.08 4.74 1.08
CA ILE A 102 17.98 3.63 1.39
C ILE A 102 18.48 3.01 0.08
N THR A 103 19.73 3.28 -0.29
CA THR A 103 20.27 2.95 -1.63
C THR A 103 21.54 2.11 -1.57
N GLY A 104 21.67 1.15 -2.48
CA GLY A 104 22.93 0.44 -2.75
C GLY A 104 23.92 1.22 -3.62
N TYR A 105 23.53 2.39 -4.11
CA TYR A 105 24.30 3.21 -5.05
C TYR A 105 24.35 4.67 -4.57
N PRO A 106 24.98 4.95 -3.42
CA PRO A 106 25.10 6.31 -2.91
C PRO A 106 26.07 7.14 -3.76
N SER A 107 25.81 8.44 -3.87
CA SER A 107 26.72 9.45 -4.42
C SER A 107 26.41 10.80 -3.77
N GLU A 108 27.39 11.69 -3.69
CA GLU A 108 27.21 13.02 -3.10
C GLU A 108 26.16 13.83 -3.89
N GLU A 109 26.12 13.68 -5.22
CA GLU A 109 25.15 14.33 -6.08
C GLU A 109 23.72 13.85 -5.80
N LEU A 110 23.53 12.55 -5.60
CA LEU A 110 22.22 11.96 -5.28
C LEU A 110 21.73 12.39 -3.90
N GLU A 111 22.62 12.43 -2.90
CA GLU A 111 22.27 12.88 -1.55
C GLU A 111 21.88 14.36 -1.54
N ALA A 112 22.64 15.20 -2.26
CA ALA A 112 22.30 16.61 -2.43
C ALA A 112 20.96 16.80 -3.16
N GLU A 113 20.71 16.02 -4.22
CA GLU A 113 19.43 16.04 -4.93
C GLU A 113 18.27 15.63 -4.01
N PHE A 114 18.41 14.55 -3.25
CA PHE A 114 17.43 14.08 -2.28
C PHE A 114 17.05 15.18 -1.28
N HIS A 115 18.02 15.81 -0.63
CA HIS A 115 17.75 16.87 0.34
C HIS A 115 17.14 18.13 -0.29
N SER A 116 17.46 18.42 -1.56
CA SER A 116 16.85 19.55 -2.28
C SER A 116 15.34 19.41 -2.53
N LEU A 117 14.80 18.19 -2.42
CA LEU A 117 13.37 17.92 -2.60
C LEU A 117 12.53 18.18 -1.34
N ALA A 118 13.16 18.51 -0.21
CA ALA A 118 12.45 18.86 1.00
C ALA A 118 11.49 20.04 0.77
N SER A 119 10.27 19.91 1.28
CA SER A 119 9.21 20.91 1.17
C SER A 119 8.45 21.02 2.50
N ARG A 120 7.38 21.82 2.54
CA ARG A 120 6.57 22.00 3.76
C ARG A 120 6.01 20.65 4.28
N ASN A 121 5.57 19.79 3.38
CA ASN A 121 4.91 18.53 3.70
C ASN A 121 5.77 17.29 3.42
N LEU A 122 6.91 17.46 2.73
CA LEU A 122 7.83 16.38 2.43
C LEU A 122 9.16 16.64 3.13
N LEU A 123 9.44 15.86 4.16
CA LEU A 123 10.67 15.95 4.92
C LEU A 123 11.68 14.97 4.33
N ALA A 124 12.73 15.47 3.66
CA ALA A 124 13.84 14.65 3.18
C ALA A 124 14.77 14.31 4.37
N SER A 125 14.31 13.36 5.19
CA SER A 125 14.80 13.11 6.55
C SER A 125 16.19 12.47 6.57
N HIS A 126 16.34 11.29 5.97
CA HIS A 126 17.59 10.53 6.05
C HIS A 126 18.00 9.90 4.72
N PHE A 127 19.31 9.94 4.46
CA PHE A 127 19.95 9.26 3.34
C PHE A 127 20.88 8.15 3.87
N ILE A 128 20.66 6.91 3.44
CA ILE A 128 21.28 5.72 4.02
C ILE A 128 21.83 4.84 2.91
N SER A 129 23.10 4.43 3.03
CA SER A 129 23.70 3.45 2.14
C SER A 129 23.45 2.02 2.61
N LYS A 130 23.16 1.12 1.66
CA LYS A 130 23.17 -0.33 1.91
C LYS A 130 24.62 -0.83 1.94
N PRO A 131 24.97 -1.83 2.78
CA PRO A 131 24.10 -2.55 3.70
C PRO A 131 23.74 -1.74 4.95
N VAL A 132 22.47 -1.82 5.36
CA VAL A 132 21.96 -1.10 6.53
C VAL A 132 22.31 -1.85 7.81
N GLN A 133 22.79 -1.11 8.81
CA GLN A 133 22.98 -1.63 10.17
C GLN A 133 21.69 -1.34 10.96
N PHE A 134 21.00 -2.39 11.41
CA PHE A 134 19.67 -2.25 12.01
C PHE A 134 19.69 -1.46 13.31
N GLU A 135 20.77 -1.52 14.09
CA GLU A 135 20.95 -0.74 15.31
C GLU A 135 20.96 0.77 15.02
N LYS A 136 21.57 1.18 13.90
CA LYS A 136 21.53 2.57 13.45
C LYS A 136 20.18 2.94 12.86
N LEU A 137 19.53 1.99 12.17
CA LEU A 137 18.26 2.22 11.51
C LEU A 137 17.12 2.51 12.49
N GLU A 138 17.14 1.87 13.67
CA GLU A 138 16.17 2.15 14.73
C GLU A 138 16.13 3.65 15.02
N HIS A 139 17.27 4.21 15.41
CA HIS A 139 17.38 5.63 15.77
C HIS A 139 16.88 6.56 14.65
N LEU A 140 17.29 6.30 13.40
CA LEU A 140 16.90 7.12 12.25
C LEU A 140 15.40 7.07 11.97
N VAL A 141 14.76 5.91 12.14
CA VAL A 141 13.30 5.81 11.94
C VAL A 141 12.56 6.54 13.06
N LEU A 142 13.09 6.54 14.29
CA LEU A 142 12.51 7.28 15.41
C LEU A 142 12.66 8.80 15.25
N GLU A 143 13.82 9.26 14.81
CA GLU A 143 14.07 10.66 14.46
C GLU A 143 13.10 11.12 13.36
N ALA A 144 13.01 10.36 12.26
CA ALA A 144 12.07 10.66 11.17
C ALA A 144 10.60 10.76 11.65
N ARG A 145 10.19 9.91 12.61
CA ARG A 145 8.85 9.99 13.21
C ARG A 145 8.68 11.26 14.03
N GLU A 146 9.66 11.62 14.84
CA GLU A 146 9.63 12.83 15.66
C GLU A 146 9.53 14.08 14.77
N GLU A 147 10.30 14.15 13.68
CA GLU A 147 10.23 15.22 12.68
C GLU A 147 8.80 15.39 12.11
N VAL A 148 8.11 14.28 11.80
CA VAL A 148 6.72 14.31 11.32
C VAL A 148 5.77 14.84 12.37
N LEU A 149 5.90 14.38 13.63
CA LEU A 149 5.04 14.84 14.72
C LEU A 149 5.22 16.34 14.99
N GLU A 150 6.46 16.82 15.01
CA GLU A 150 6.76 18.24 15.16
C GLU A 150 6.23 19.07 13.99
N ALA A 151 6.39 18.58 12.75
CA ALA A 151 5.85 19.25 11.57
C ALA A 151 4.33 19.35 11.60
N ARG A 152 3.63 18.32 12.09
CA ARG A 152 2.17 18.32 12.27
C ARG A 152 1.74 19.33 13.32
N GLN A 153 2.41 19.35 14.46
CA GLN A 153 2.10 20.33 15.52
C GLN A 153 2.29 21.76 15.02
N ARG A 154 3.36 22.03 14.27
CA ARG A 154 3.59 23.34 13.64
C ARG A 154 2.51 23.70 12.62
N ALA A 155 2.06 22.74 11.82
CA ALA A 155 0.98 22.98 10.85
C ALA A 155 -0.34 23.33 11.55
N LEU A 156 -0.71 22.60 12.60
CA LEU A 156 -1.92 22.86 13.39
C LEU A 156 -1.85 24.23 14.09
N ALA A 157 -0.71 24.56 14.72
CA ALA A 157 -0.53 25.85 15.38
C ALA A 157 -0.65 27.03 14.39
N ALA A 158 -0.09 26.88 13.17
CA ALA A 158 -0.21 27.91 12.14
C ALA A 158 -1.66 28.09 11.67
N GLU A 159 -2.44 27.01 11.56
CA GLU A 159 -3.86 27.07 11.21
C GLU A 159 -4.70 27.74 12.32
N GLU A 160 -4.40 27.46 13.59
CA GLU A 160 -5.05 28.10 14.74
C GLU A 160 -4.74 29.60 14.79
N GLU A 161 -3.49 30.00 14.58
CA GLU A 161 -3.08 31.41 14.51
C GLU A 161 -3.73 32.14 13.33
N GLU A 162 -3.76 31.53 12.14
CA GLU A 162 -4.42 32.09 10.96
C GLU A 162 -5.93 32.26 11.18
N SER A 163 -6.58 31.27 11.81
CA SER A 163 -7.99 31.35 12.18
C SER A 163 -8.26 32.43 13.24
N ALA A 164 -7.33 32.68 14.17
CA ALA A 164 -7.47 33.71 15.19
C ALA A 164 -7.26 35.14 14.65
N LEU A 165 -6.55 35.28 13.53
CA LEU A 165 -6.29 36.56 12.85
C LEU A 165 -7.43 37.02 11.93
N LEU A 166 -8.39 36.15 11.61
CA LEU A 166 -9.61 36.54 10.90
C LEU A 166 -10.60 37.15 11.90
N PRO A 167 -10.88 38.47 11.86
CA PRO A 167 -11.93 39.04 12.70
C PRO A 167 -13.26 38.40 12.32
N GLU A 168 -14.05 38.00 13.33
CA GLU A 168 -15.42 37.45 13.29
C GLU A 168 -16.45 38.22 12.40
N SER A 169 -16.04 39.30 11.74
CA SER A 169 -16.89 40.23 10.98
C SER A 169 -16.87 40.03 9.46
N SER A 170 -16.24 38.97 8.90
CA SER A 170 -16.18 38.79 7.43
C SER A 170 -16.51 37.41 6.88
N ALA A 171 -17.07 36.50 7.68
CA ALA A 171 -17.75 35.34 7.13
C ALA A 171 -19.11 35.76 6.56
N THR A 172 -19.11 36.46 5.42
CA THR A 172 -20.32 36.53 4.61
C THR A 172 -20.68 35.09 4.20
N PRO A 173 -21.96 34.69 4.26
CA PRO A 173 -22.41 33.37 3.83
C PRO A 173 -21.86 32.97 2.45
N ASP A 174 -21.60 33.95 1.59
CA ASP A 174 -21.01 33.79 0.26
C ASP A 174 -19.58 33.21 0.27
N LEU A 175 -18.76 33.51 1.28
CA LEU A 175 -17.39 32.97 1.36
C LEU A 175 -17.38 31.49 1.78
N LEU A 176 -18.30 31.10 2.67
CA LEU A 176 -18.51 29.71 3.06
C LEU A 176 -19.13 28.91 1.91
N LEU A 177 -20.06 29.50 1.17
CA LEU A 177 -20.63 28.91 -0.05
C LEU A 177 -19.57 28.72 -1.13
N ASN A 178 -18.68 29.71 -1.33
CA ASN A 178 -17.62 29.59 -2.35
C ASN A 178 -16.56 28.52 -1.98
N LYS A 179 -16.23 28.36 -0.68
CA LYS A 179 -15.39 27.23 -0.23
C LYS A 179 -16.09 25.89 -0.44
N LEU A 180 -17.39 25.79 -0.13
CA LEU A 180 -18.19 24.59 -0.36
C LEU A 180 -18.30 24.25 -1.85
N ASP A 181 -18.48 25.25 -2.72
CA ASP A 181 -18.54 25.08 -4.17
C ASP A 181 -17.18 24.63 -4.74
N GLN A 182 -16.05 25.14 -4.21
CA GLN A 182 -14.72 24.66 -4.57
C GLN A 182 -14.48 23.20 -4.17
N HIS A 183 -14.96 22.79 -2.99
CA HIS A 183 -14.90 21.38 -2.57
C HIS A 183 -15.85 20.48 -3.39
N ALA A 184 -17.04 20.97 -3.75
CA ALA A 184 -18.00 20.26 -4.60
C ALA A 184 -17.48 20.06 -6.03
N ALA A 185 -16.83 21.06 -6.62
CA ALA A 185 -16.20 20.95 -7.94
C ALA A 185 -15.06 19.92 -7.97
N ARG A 186 -14.35 19.75 -6.85
CA ARG A 186 -13.31 18.71 -6.67
C ARG A 186 -13.93 17.31 -6.62
N LEU A 187 -15.14 17.16 -6.06
CA LEU A 187 -15.90 15.91 -6.05
C LEU A 187 -16.45 15.53 -7.43
N ASP A 188 -16.91 16.49 -8.23
CA ASP A 188 -17.36 16.24 -9.61
C ASP A 188 -16.22 15.75 -10.52
N GLY A 189 -15.00 16.26 -10.32
CA GLY A 189 -13.79 15.77 -11.00
C GLY A 189 -13.44 14.33 -10.62
N LEU A 190 -13.56 13.97 -9.34
CA LEU A 190 -13.38 12.61 -8.83
C LEU A 190 -14.48 11.66 -9.34
N GLU A 191 -15.72 12.12 -9.47
CA GLU A 191 -16.80 11.33 -10.08
C GLU A 191 -16.57 11.03 -11.57
N GLY A 192 -15.97 11.98 -12.30
CA GLY A 192 -15.57 11.80 -13.70
C GLY A 192 -14.50 10.71 -13.87
N GLU A 193 -13.50 10.72 -12.98
CA GLU A 193 -12.41 9.74 -12.98
C GLU A 193 -12.89 8.36 -12.48
N LEU A 194 -13.78 8.35 -11.47
CA LEU A 194 -14.44 7.14 -10.98
C LEU A 194 -15.40 6.53 -12.01
N LYS A 195 -16.06 7.32 -12.87
CA LYS A 195 -16.90 6.82 -13.97
C LYS A 195 -16.08 6.09 -15.04
N LYS A 196 -14.86 6.53 -15.33
CA LYS A 196 -13.94 5.87 -16.28
C LYS A 196 -13.49 4.49 -15.80
N GLN A 197 -13.27 4.33 -14.50
CA GLN A 197 -12.80 3.05 -13.92
C GLN A 197 -13.94 2.10 -13.51
N ARG A 198 -15.20 2.54 -13.67
CA ARG A 198 -16.39 1.88 -13.11
C ARG A 198 -16.84 0.59 -13.80
N GLY A 199 -16.30 0.26 -14.97
CA GLY A 199 -16.81 -0.84 -15.79
C GLY A 199 -16.55 -2.24 -15.22
N LYS A 200 -15.60 -2.41 -14.30
CA LYS A 200 -15.04 -3.74 -13.99
C LYS A 200 -15.25 -4.26 -12.56
N TRP A 201 -15.59 -3.40 -11.59
CA TRP A 201 -15.48 -3.76 -10.16
C TRP A 201 -16.75 -3.62 -9.30
N ARG A 202 -17.88 -3.14 -9.84
CA ARG A 202 -18.92 -2.54 -8.99
C ARG A 202 -20.08 -3.41 -8.48
N SER A 203 -20.32 -4.63 -8.97
CA SER A 203 -21.51 -5.35 -8.48
C SER A 203 -21.33 -5.95 -7.09
N ASP A 204 -20.15 -6.50 -6.79
CA ASP A 204 -20.06 -7.49 -5.70
C ASP A 204 -19.31 -6.95 -4.47
N PHE A 205 -18.35 -6.04 -4.66
CA PHE A 205 -17.56 -5.48 -3.55
C PHE A 205 -18.39 -4.60 -2.61
N TRP A 206 -19.23 -3.71 -3.15
CA TRP A 206 -20.05 -2.80 -2.33
C TRP A 206 -21.14 -3.53 -1.55
N LYS A 207 -21.63 -4.68 -2.03
CA LYS A 207 -22.57 -5.52 -1.27
C LYS A 207 -21.91 -6.11 -0.03
N ILE A 208 -20.66 -6.57 -0.15
CA ILE A 208 -19.88 -7.12 0.96
C ILE A 208 -19.51 -6.02 1.95
N ALA A 209 -19.03 -4.88 1.47
CA ALA A 209 -18.70 -3.72 2.31
C ALA A 209 -19.91 -3.20 3.08
N PHE A 210 -21.10 -3.15 2.45
CA PHE A 210 -22.33 -2.74 3.11
C PHE A 210 -22.76 -3.72 4.21
N VAL A 211 -22.63 -5.02 3.98
CA VAL A 211 -22.93 -6.06 4.99
C VAL A 211 -21.98 -5.97 6.18
N LEU A 212 -20.68 -5.78 5.94
CA LEU A 212 -19.68 -5.62 7.00
C LEU A 212 -19.91 -4.33 7.80
N PHE A 213 -20.23 -3.23 7.12
CA PHE A 213 -20.57 -1.97 7.76
C PHE A 213 -21.84 -2.06 8.59
N ALA A 214 -22.90 -2.68 8.07
CA ALA A 214 -24.14 -2.90 8.80
C ALA A 214 -23.94 -3.79 10.05
N PHE A 215 -23.06 -4.80 9.96
CA PHE A 215 -22.70 -5.67 11.08
C PHE A 215 -21.88 -4.92 12.15
N TRP A 216 -20.89 -4.14 11.72
CA TRP A 216 -20.12 -3.25 12.60
C TRP A 216 -21.03 -2.23 13.28
N LEU A 217 -21.95 -1.61 12.54
CA LEU A 217 -22.90 -0.63 13.06
C LEU A 217 -23.89 -1.27 14.05
N ALA A 218 -24.43 -2.45 13.76
CA ALA A 218 -25.31 -3.17 14.68
C ALA A 218 -24.62 -3.58 15.99
N SER A 219 -23.31 -3.87 15.94
CA SER A 219 -22.48 -4.16 17.11
C SER A 219 -22.26 -2.94 18.00
N GLN A 220 -22.16 -1.73 17.44
CA GLN A 220 -21.95 -0.50 18.20
C GLN A 220 -23.17 -0.07 19.02
N PHE A 221 -24.38 -0.46 18.61
CA PHE A 221 -25.63 -0.03 19.26
C PHE A 221 -26.35 -1.13 20.05
N GLY A 222 -25.71 -2.27 20.31
CA GLY A 222 -26.29 -3.35 21.12
C GLY A 222 -27.57 -3.98 20.55
N LEU A 223 -27.82 -3.80 19.24
CA LEU A 223 -29.05 -4.24 18.56
C LEU A 223 -29.05 -5.74 18.19
N LEU A 224 -28.01 -6.48 18.56
CA LEU A 224 -27.79 -7.86 18.15
C LEU A 224 -28.90 -8.84 18.58
N GLN A 225 -29.71 -8.51 19.60
CA GLN A 225 -30.85 -9.35 20.00
C GLN A 225 -32.15 -9.13 19.20
N LYS A 226 -32.24 -8.10 18.33
CA LYS A 226 -33.44 -7.80 17.54
C LYS A 226 -33.41 -8.32 16.09
N ILE A 227 -32.25 -8.78 15.61
CA ILE A 227 -32.04 -9.10 14.18
C ILE A 227 -32.02 -10.61 13.90
N GLU A 228 -32.12 -11.45 14.94
CA GLU A 228 -32.16 -12.92 14.88
C GLU A 228 -33.08 -13.48 13.75
N PRO A 229 -34.28 -12.94 13.47
CA PRO A 229 -35.17 -13.48 12.43
C PRO A 229 -34.70 -13.22 10.98
N HIS A 230 -33.93 -12.16 10.73
CA HIS A 230 -33.51 -11.76 9.37
C HIS A 230 -32.15 -12.33 8.96
N TRP A 231 -31.46 -12.99 9.88
CA TRP A 231 -30.10 -13.53 9.70
C TRP A 231 -30.04 -14.72 8.73
N SER A 232 -31.15 -15.42 8.49
CA SER A 232 -31.21 -16.57 7.59
C SER A 232 -31.17 -16.18 6.11
N GLN A 233 -31.87 -15.10 5.72
CA GLN A 233 -31.92 -14.60 4.34
C GLN A 233 -30.58 -13.98 3.91
N LEU A 234 -29.88 -13.34 4.86
CA LEU A 234 -28.58 -12.72 4.60
C LEU A 234 -27.46 -13.75 4.41
N LYS A 235 -27.51 -14.90 5.12
CA LYS A 235 -26.54 -15.99 4.95
C LYS A 235 -26.58 -16.62 3.56
N GLU A 236 -27.77 -16.78 2.98
CA GLU A 236 -27.94 -17.28 1.60
C GLU A 236 -27.34 -16.31 0.59
N THR A 237 -27.61 -15.01 0.72
CA THR A 237 -27.11 -13.97 -0.20
C THR A 237 -25.57 -13.85 -0.16
N ILE A 238 -24.97 -13.99 1.02
CA ILE A 238 -23.51 -14.00 1.21
C ILE A 238 -22.90 -15.28 0.64
N ARG A 239 -23.53 -16.45 0.87
CA ARG A 239 -23.09 -17.73 0.31
C ARG A 239 -23.08 -17.71 -1.21
N GLU A 240 -24.12 -17.16 -1.84
CA GLU A 240 -24.20 -17.02 -3.31
C GLU A 240 -23.13 -16.07 -3.85
N SER A 241 -22.90 -14.94 -3.17
CA SER A 241 -21.89 -13.95 -3.57
C SER A 241 -20.46 -14.50 -3.48
N VAL A 242 -20.14 -15.22 -2.40
CA VAL A 242 -18.83 -15.90 -2.20
C VAL A 242 -18.64 -17.07 -3.18
N THR A 243 -19.71 -17.79 -3.51
CA THR A 243 -19.67 -18.87 -4.51
C THR A 243 -19.47 -18.32 -5.93
N SER A 244 -19.99 -17.13 -6.23
CA SER A 244 -19.74 -16.46 -7.51
C SER A 244 -18.31 -15.92 -7.61
N LEU A 245 -17.77 -15.33 -6.53
CA LEU A 245 -16.40 -14.83 -6.49
C LEU A 245 -15.37 -15.97 -6.62
N SER A 246 -15.60 -17.10 -5.96
CA SER A 246 -14.70 -18.26 -6.03
C SER A 246 -14.68 -18.96 -7.40
N ARG A 247 -15.74 -18.84 -8.22
CA ARG A 247 -15.73 -19.28 -9.62
C ARG A 247 -14.92 -18.35 -10.54
N SER A 248 -14.80 -17.07 -10.18
CA SER A 248 -14.03 -16.09 -10.94
C SER A 248 -12.51 -16.15 -10.66
N ILE A 249 -12.07 -16.94 -9.67
CA ILE A 249 -10.67 -17.01 -9.20
C ILE A 249 -10.03 -18.39 -9.50
N ARG A 250 -10.56 -19.18 -10.44
CA ARG A 250 -9.82 -20.34 -10.97
C ARG A 250 -8.94 -19.91 -12.15
N PRO A 251 -7.60 -20.05 -12.07
CA PRO A 251 -6.77 -20.02 -13.26
C PRO A 251 -7.09 -21.25 -14.12
N ASP A 252 -7.11 -21.08 -15.43
CA ASP A 252 -7.35 -22.13 -16.42
C ASP A 252 -6.56 -23.41 -16.09
N SER A 253 -7.29 -24.46 -15.71
CA SER A 253 -6.78 -25.81 -15.60
C SER A 253 -6.38 -26.30 -16.99
N VAL A 254 -5.11 -26.64 -17.13
CA VAL A 254 -4.54 -27.47 -18.18
C VAL A 254 -5.48 -28.64 -18.51
N VAL A 255 -5.77 -28.79 -19.80
CA VAL A 255 -6.57 -29.85 -20.42
C VAL A 255 -5.98 -31.24 -20.09
N PRO A 256 -6.76 -32.20 -19.57
CA PRO A 256 -6.38 -33.60 -19.59
C PRO A 256 -6.71 -34.20 -20.96
N ALA A 257 -5.72 -34.88 -21.56
CA ALA A 257 -5.93 -35.72 -22.73
C ALA A 257 -6.70 -36.98 -22.32
N GLU A 258 -7.92 -37.14 -22.83
CA GLU A 258 -8.66 -38.40 -22.77
C GLU A 258 -8.72 -39.09 -24.14
N THR A 259 -8.59 -40.40 -24.06
CA THR A 259 -8.48 -41.43 -25.08
C THR A 259 -9.83 -42.11 -25.39
N GLY A 260 -10.11 -42.34 -26.68
CA GLY A 260 -10.89 -43.48 -27.25
C GLY A 260 -12.40 -43.29 -27.48
N PRO A 261 -13.11 -44.19 -28.22
CA PRO A 261 -12.66 -45.39 -28.95
C PRO A 261 -13.22 -45.59 -30.40
N ASP A 262 -12.50 -46.44 -31.16
CA ASP A 262 -12.92 -47.51 -32.08
C ASP A 262 -13.97 -47.30 -33.21
N SER A 263 -13.57 -47.57 -34.46
CA SER A 263 -14.44 -48.20 -35.48
C SER A 263 -13.65 -48.80 -36.66
N THR A 264 -13.44 -50.12 -36.57
CA THR A 264 -13.54 -51.14 -37.64
C THR A 264 -12.50 -51.21 -38.77
N ALA A 265 -11.76 -52.34 -38.76
CA ALA A 265 -10.97 -52.89 -39.86
C ALA A 265 -11.84 -53.55 -40.96
N PRO A 266 -11.24 -53.96 -42.09
CA PRO A 266 -10.94 -55.40 -42.19
C PRO A 266 -9.54 -55.75 -42.76
N VAL A 267 -9.13 -56.97 -42.37
CA VAL A 267 -7.90 -57.75 -42.64
C VAL A 267 -7.87 -58.23 -44.11
N THR A 268 -6.73 -58.41 -44.81
CA THR A 268 -5.89 -59.64 -44.96
C THR A 268 -4.83 -59.41 -46.09
N PRO A 269 -3.84 -60.30 -46.38
CA PRO A 269 -2.49 -60.42 -45.81
C PRO A 269 -1.32 -60.19 -46.81
N ALA A 270 -0.09 -60.35 -46.30
CA ALA A 270 1.24 -60.20 -46.93
C ALA A 270 1.53 -61.12 -48.14
N PRO A 271 2.65 -60.88 -48.88
CA PRO A 271 3.88 -61.62 -48.56
C PRO A 271 5.24 -60.89 -48.77
N GLU A 272 6.24 -61.43 -48.09
CA GLU A 272 7.67 -61.62 -48.49
C GLU A 272 8.73 -60.50 -48.40
N THR A 273 9.65 -60.72 -47.44
CA THR A 273 11.08 -60.32 -47.40
C THR A 273 11.88 -61.08 -48.48
N PRO A 274 13.09 -60.64 -48.93
CA PRO A 274 14.28 -60.58 -48.05
C PRO A 274 15.39 -59.55 -48.37
N GLY A 275 16.08 -59.14 -47.30
CA GLY A 275 17.55 -59.00 -47.28
C GLY A 275 18.14 -57.62 -47.59
N ASN A 276 18.89 -57.05 -46.64
CA ASN A 276 20.36 -57.01 -46.73
C ASN A 276 20.98 -56.51 -45.40
N ARG A 277 22.23 -56.91 -45.19
CA ARG A 277 23.04 -56.93 -43.96
C ARG A 277 23.90 -55.68 -43.78
N GLY A 278 24.35 -55.48 -42.52
CA GLY A 278 25.54 -54.71 -42.13
C GLY A 278 25.28 -53.89 -40.85
N ALA A 279 25.53 -54.41 -39.64
CA ALA A 279 26.81 -54.35 -38.88
C ALA A 279 27.43 -52.95 -38.93
N GLY A 280 27.55 -52.14 -37.88
CA GLY A 280 27.93 -52.35 -36.47
C GLY A 280 29.02 -51.29 -36.17
N PRO A 281 29.07 -50.64 -34.99
CA PRO A 281 29.89 -49.44 -34.79
C PRO A 281 31.32 -49.76 -34.32
N PHE A 282 32.28 -48.94 -34.74
CA PHE A 282 33.57 -48.69 -34.09
C PHE A 282 33.77 -47.19 -33.96
#